data_AF-K2C8Y6-F1
#
_entry.id   AF-K2C8Y6-F1
#
_cell.length_a   1.000
_cell.length_b   1.000
_cell.length_c   1.000
_cell.angle_alpha   90.00
_cell.angle_beta   90.00
_cell.angle_gamma   90.00
#
_symmetry.space_group_name_H-M   'P 1'
#
loop_
_entity.id
_entity.type
_entity.pdbx_description
1 polymer ?
#
loop_
_entity_poly.entity_id
_entity_poly.type
_entity_poly.pdbx_seq_one_letter_code
_entity_poly.pdbx_strand_id
1 'polypeptide(L)'
;YFLHGQFRGISYVGRDLIVQPLYLADSTSARYFTDPDEKSTFIKLINKLEKRHLTRNTAPSPVMAKYSRISYDYFTNNYNLIDELFSQDIYPPEIADSDYQSDDLMFNIAKTLILNEPKANLTLYVWKITSYFATPWIFFAFLITLIAIVFRVLIDRDWQPSMKQLFIIASFLFILVNAIIVAIFQTYSPRYFYYTYFLFFCLSGLLANEFLQYRSAIKLEAMPESVKS
;
A
#
# COMPACT_ATOMS: atom_id res chain seq x y z
N TYR A 1 -19.77 12.76 -8.45
CA TYR A 1 -19.00 12.97 -9.70
C TYR A 1 -19.90 13.39 -10.85
N PHE A 2 -20.79 12.52 -11.34
CA PHE A 2 -21.72 12.86 -12.44
C PHE A 2 -22.79 13.92 -12.11
N LEU A 3 -22.95 14.31 -10.84
CA LEU A 3 -24.00 15.25 -10.43
C LEU A 3 -23.48 16.61 -9.94
N HIS A 4 -22.19 16.77 -9.61
CA HIS A 4 -21.72 17.97 -8.86
C HIS A 4 -20.52 18.70 -9.46
N GLY A 5 -20.03 18.30 -10.65
CA GLY A 5 -19.34 19.18 -11.61
C GLY A 5 -18.19 20.09 -11.14
N GLN A 6 -17.58 19.87 -9.99
CA GLN A 6 -16.53 20.74 -9.45
C GLN A 6 -15.38 19.94 -8.85
N PHE A 7 -14.19 20.05 -9.46
CA PHE A 7 -12.92 19.87 -8.77
C PHE A 7 -12.71 21.08 -7.85
N ARG A 8 -13.38 21.11 -6.69
CA ARG A 8 -13.18 22.16 -5.69
C ARG A 8 -12.39 21.72 -4.45
N GLY A 9 -12.00 20.45 -4.40
CA GLY A 9 -11.01 19.99 -3.42
C GLY A 9 -9.62 20.19 -3.98
N ILE A 10 -8.78 20.94 -3.29
CA ILE A 10 -7.34 20.93 -3.53
C ILE A 10 -6.88 19.48 -3.35
N SER A 11 -6.00 19.01 -4.23
CA SER A 11 -5.41 17.69 -4.13
C SER A 11 -4.54 17.66 -2.88
N TYR A 12 -4.96 16.99 -1.80
CA TYR A 12 -4.20 16.88 -0.54
C TYR A 12 -3.14 15.77 -0.59
N VAL A 13 -2.38 15.73 -1.68
CA VAL A 13 -1.43 14.65 -1.96
C VAL A 13 -0.22 14.75 -1.06
N GLY A 14 0.30 15.97 -0.84
CA GLY A 14 1.39 16.21 0.11
C GLY A 14 1.01 15.77 1.52
N ARG A 15 -0.20 16.11 1.96
CA ARG A 15 -0.73 15.69 3.26
C ARG A 15 -0.80 14.16 3.39
N ASP A 16 -1.36 13.45 2.41
CA ASP A 16 -1.47 11.99 2.49
C ASP A 16 -0.10 11.30 2.45
N LEU A 17 0.85 11.85 1.68
CA LEU A 17 2.19 11.28 1.50
C LEU A 17 3.14 11.52 2.68
N ILE A 18 2.97 12.59 3.45
CA ILE A 18 3.94 13.00 4.48
C ILE A 18 3.90 12.13 5.75
N VAL A 19 2.76 11.50 6.04
CA VAL A 19 2.51 10.76 7.29
C VAL A 19 3.53 9.65 7.53
N GLN A 20 3.75 8.79 6.53
CA GLN A 20 4.69 7.67 6.62
C GLN A 20 6.16 8.12 6.77
N PRO A 21 6.71 8.98 5.90
CA PRO A 21 8.10 9.42 6.04
C PRO A 21 8.35 10.14 7.36
N LEU A 22 7.40 10.92 7.87
CA LEU A 22 7.54 11.55 9.20
C LEU A 22 7.53 10.54 10.34
N TYR A 23 6.68 9.50 10.28
CA TYR A 23 6.73 8.41 11.24
C TYR A 23 8.12 7.75 11.29
N LEU A 24 8.77 7.60 10.14
CA LEU A 24 10.08 6.96 10.01
C LEU A 24 11.26 7.87 10.35
N ALA A 25 11.08 9.19 10.29
CA ALA A 25 12.10 10.19 10.53
C ALA A 25 12.38 10.40 12.03
N ASP A 26 13.45 11.16 12.30
CA ASP A 26 13.82 11.68 13.61
C ASP A 26 14.43 13.08 13.48
N SER A 27 14.72 13.74 14.60
CA SER A 27 15.32 15.08 14.63
C SER A 27 16.60 15.21 13.77
N THR A 28 17.37 14.14 13.58
CA THR A 28 18.61 14.16 12.77
C THR A 28 18.33 14.27 11.27
N SER A 29 17.13 13.88 10.83
CA SER A 29 16.68 14.00 9.45
C SER A 29 16.54 15.45 8.97
N ALA A 30 16.57 16.43 9.90
CA ALA A 30 16.62 17.85 9.58
C ALA A 30 17.81 18.25 8.69
N ARG A 31 18.88 17.43 8.66
CA ARG A 31 20.05 17.63 7.79
C ARG A 31 19.76 17.41 6.30
N TYR A 32 18.66 16.74 5.96
CA TYR A 32 18.29 16.45 4.57
C TYR A 32 17.71 17.67 3.84
N PHE A 33 17.27 18.69 4.58
CA PHE A 33 16.60 19.86 4.04
C PHE A 33 17.59 21.02 3.84
N THR A 34 17.68 21.48 2.60
CA THR A 34 18.42 22.69 2.22
C THR A 34 17.55 23.94 2.29
N ASP A 35 16.26 23.79 1.98
CA ASP A 35 15.29 24.87 2.05
C ASP A 35 14.97 25.22 3.53
N PRO A 36 15.06 26.49 3.94
CA PRO A 36 14.85 26.90 5.32
C PRO A 36 13.40 26.73 5.79
N ASP A 37 12.42 26.87 4.90
CA ASP A 37 10.99 26.77 5.23
C ASP A 37 10.58 25.30 5.38
N GLU A 38 11.04 24.43 4.48
CA GLU A 38 10.91 22.97 4.62
C GLU A 38 11.55 22.49 5.92
N LYS A 39 12.78 22.93 6.21
CA LYS A 39 13.52 22.53 7.41
C LYS A 39 12.85 23.00 8.69
N SER A 40 12.47 24.27 8.75
CA SER A 40 11.77 24.85 9.90
C SER A 40 10.45 24.13 10.16
N THR A 41 9.69 23.87 9.09
CA THR A 41 8.44 23.13 9.16
C THR A 41 8.69 21.70 9.64
N PHE A 42 9.58 20.95 9.01
CA PHE A 42 9.96 19.60 9.43
C PHE A 42 10.32 19.53 10.92
N ILE A 43 11.16 20.44 11.42
CA ILE A 43 11.55 20.49 12.82
C ILE A 43 10.34 20.69 13.74
N LYS A 44 9.42 21.59 13.38
CA LYS A 44 8.16 21.77 14.15
C LYS A 44 7.35 20.48 14.17
N LEU A 45 7.23 19.79 13.04
CA LEU A 45 6.41 18.56 12.92
C LEU A 45 7.01 17.41 13.71
N ILE A 46 8.31 17.15 13.51
CA ILE A 46 8.98 16.03 14.17
C ILE A 46 9.00 16.22 15.69
N ASN A 47 9.23 17.44 16.19
CA ASN A 47 9.19 17.72 17.62
C ASN A 47 7.81 17.45 18.24
N LYS A 48 6.72 17.78 17.52
CA LYS A 48 5.35 17.48 17.97
C LYS A 48 5.12 15.96 18.04
N LEU A 49 5.53 15.23 17.02
CA LEU A 49 5.39 13.77 16.96
C LEU A 49 6.23 13.08 18.05
N GLU A 50 7.49 13.46 18.20
CA GLU A 50 8.42 12.92 19.18
C GLU A 50 7.93 13.16 20.61
N LYS A 51 7.41 14.37 20.91
CA LYS A 51 6.80 14.69 22.22
C LYS A 51 5.59 13.80 22.55
N ARG A 52 4.88 13.30 21.54
CA ARG A 52 3.73 12.40 21.69
C ARG A 52 4.10 10.92 21.51
N HIS A 53 5.38 10.59 21.37
CA HIS A 53 5.89 9.24 21.10
C HIS A 53 5.39 8.63 19.79
N LEU A 54 5.01 9.44 18.80
CA LEU A 54 4.38 9.00 17.56
C LEU A 54 5.36 8.75 16.40
N THR A 55 6.68 8.76 16.65
CA THR A 55 7.69 8.36 15.67
C THR A 55 8.21 6.96 15.96
N ARG A 56 8.79 6.29 14.95
CA ARG A 56 9.40 4.97 15.11
C ARG A 56 10.44 4.94 16.24
N ASN A 57 11.20 6.02 16.39
CA ASN A 57 12.33 6.09 17.33
C ASN A 57 11.91 6.56 18.73
N THR A 58 10.75 7.19 18.88
CA THR A 58 10.22 7.64 20.18
C THR A 58 9.14 6.73 20.74
N ALA A 59 8.68 5.75 19.97
CA ALA A 59 7.70 4.76 20.40
C ALA A 59 8.17 4.01 21.67
N PRO A 60 7.25 3.54 22.53
CA PRO A 60 7.57 3.02 23.87
C PRO A 60 8.48 1.78 23.92
N SER A 61 8.71 1.13 22.77
CA SER A 61 9.37 -0.17 22.71
C SER A 61 10.71 -0.08 21.98
N PRO A 62 11.84 -0.43 22.61
CA PRO A 62 13.16 -0.38 21.98
C PRO A 62 13.31 -1.40 20.83
N VAL A 63 12.43 -2.39 20.75
CA VAL A 63 12.44 -3.39 19.66
C VAL A 63 11.69 -2.93 18.41
N MET A 64 10.98 -1.80 18.47
CA MET A 64 10.18 -1.23 17.38
C MET A 64 11.02 -0.95 16.13
N ALA A 65 12.18 -0.29 16.31
CA ALA A 65 13.09 0.00 15.20
C ALA A 65 13.76 -1.26 14.61
N LYS A 66 13.82 -2.35 15.40
CA LYS A 66 14.47 -3.60 15.00
C LYS A 66 13.53 -4.54 14.23
N TYR A 67 12.23 -4.56 14.57
CA TYR A 67 11.25 -5.45 13.95
C TYR A 67 10.23 -4.67 13.13
N SER A 68 10.38 -4.74 11.81
CA SER A 68 9.57 -3.99 10.84
C SER A 68 8.07 -4.27 10.95
N ARG A 69 7.65 -5.50 11.29
CA ARG A 69 6.24 -5.81 11.56
C ARG A 69 5.70 -5.04 12.75
N ILE A 70 6.43 -5.03 13.87
CA ILE A 70 5.98 -4.34 15.08
C ILE A 70 5.88 -2.83 14.79
N SER A 71 6.90 -2.25 14.13
CA SER A 71 6.87 -0.86 13.64
C SER A 71 5.65 -0.57 12.78
N TYR A 72 5.32 -1.46 11.84
CA TYR A 72 4.12 -1.33 11.01
C TYR A 72 2.82 -1.37 11.82
N ASP A 73 2.70 -2.29 12.77
CA ASP A 73 1.50 -2.41 13.61
C ASP A 73 1.30 -1.13 14.44
N TYR A 74 2.38 -0.59 14.99
CA TYR A 74 2.34 0.68 15.72
C TYR A 74 1.98 1.86 14.82
N PHE A 75 2.59 1.95 13.64
CA PHE A 75 2.25 2.97 12.65
C PHE A 75 0.76 2.93 12.30
N THR A 76 0.22 1.74 12.02
CA THR A 76 -1.18 1.56 11.63
C THR A 76 -2.14 1.96 12.75
N ASN A 77 -1.86 1.54 13.99
CA ASN A 77 -2.69 1.87 15.14
C ASN A 77 -2.68 3.37 15.48
N ASN A 78 -1.62 4.08 15.12
CA ASN A 78 -1.45 5.51 15.40
C ASN A 78 -1.61 6.39 14.16
N TYR A 79 -1.94 5.83 12.99
CA TYR A 79 -1.98 6.58 11.73
C TYR A 79 -2.92 7.78 11.81
N ASN A 80 -4.12 7.60 12.35
CA ASN A 80 -5.09 8.70 12.49
C ASN A 80 -4.59 9.78 13.46
N LEU A 81 -3.87 9.42 14.53
CA LEU A 81 -3.30 10.39 15.47
C LEU A 81 -2.16 11.18 14.82
N ILE A 82 -1.38 10.52 13.97
CA ILE A 82 -0.35 11.16 13.17
C ILE A 82 -1.04 12.10 12.18
N ASP A 83 -2.00 11.64 11.37
CA ASP A 83 -2.76 12.46 10.40
C ASP A 83 -3.49 13.67 11.04
N GLU A 84 -4.10 13.48 12.21
CA GLU A 84 -4.83 14.53 12.93
C GLU A 84 -3.93 15.70 13.35
N LEU A 85 -2.67 15.42 13.70
CA LEU A 85 -1.69 16.47 14.02
C LEU A 85 -1.42 17.40 12.83
N PHE A 86 -1.66 16.96 11.59
CA PHE A 86 -1.56 17.83 10.43
C PHE A 86 -2.87 18.56 10.12
N SER A 87 -4.00 17.99 10.55
CA SER A 87 -5.34 18.54 10.35
C SER A 87 -5.62 19.78 11.20
N GLN A 88 -5.12 19.79 12.44
CA GLN A 88 -5.47 20.81 13.44
C GLN A 88 -4.42 21.92 13.58
N ASP A 89 -3.18 21.68 13.16
CA ASP A 89 -2.01 22.30 13.78
C ASP A 89 -0.95 22.81 12.77
N ILE A 90 -1.09 22.51 11.47
CA ILE A 90 -0.16 22.87 10.37
C ILE A 90 -0.88 23.62 9.23
N TYR A 91 -2.15 23.94 9.44
CA TYR A 91 -2.81 25.07 8.79
C TYR A 91 -2.79 26.34 9.66
N PRO A 92 -1.69 26.73 10.37
CA PRO A 92 -1.65 28.11 10.80
C PRO A 92 -1.42 28.96 9.54
N PRO A 93 -2.10 30.10 9.41
CA PRO A 93 -1.85 31.09 8.34
C PRO A 93 -0.42 31.69 8.37
N GLU A 94 0.50 31.13 9.16
CA GLU A 94 1.87 31.59 9.37
C GLU A 94 2.91 30.92 8.45
N ILE A 95 2.56 29.81 7.77
CA ILE A 95 3.52 29.00 6.98
C ILE A 95 3.20 29.03 5.47
N ALA A 96 1.94 29.25 5.10
CA ALA A 96 1.48 29.26 3.72
C ALA A 96 0.24 30.14 3.60
N ASP A 97 0.22 31.02 2.59
CA ASP A 97 -0.90 31.93 2.30
C ASP A 97 -2.13 31.19 1.72
N SER A 98 -1.96 29.91 1.36
CA SER A 98 -3.02 29.06 0.81
C SER A 98 -2.83 27.58 1.12
N ASP A 99 -3.93 26.85 1.15
CA ASP A 99 -3.97 25.38 1.25
C ASP A 99 -3.07 24.68 0.20
N TYR A 100 -2.95 25.26 -1.00
CA TYR A 100 -2.09 24.72 -2.06
C TYR A 100 -0.60 24.79 -1.70
N GLN A 101 -0.16 25.92 -1.17
CA GLN A 101 1.24 26.09 -0.75
C GLN A 101 1.57 25.17 0.43
N SER A 102 0.62 24.94 1.34
CA SER A 102 0.78 23.97 2.43
C SER A 102 0.94 22.54 1.89
N ASP A 103 0.11 22.12 0.93
CA ASP A 103 0.22 20.79 0.33
C ASP A 103 1.53 20.62 -0.45
N ASP A 104 1.96 21.62 -1.21
CA ASP A 104 3.24 21.58 -1.95
C ASP A 104 4.44 21.48 -0.99
N LEU A 105 4.43 22.26 0.10
CA LEU A 105 5.45 22.20 1.15
C LEU A 105 5.48 20.80 1.79
N MET A 106 4.31 20.23 2.11
CA MET A 106 4.23 18.87 2.67
C MET A 106 4.72 17.81 1.69
N PHE A 107 4.39 17.97 0.40
CA PHE A 107 4.84 17.09 -0.66
C PHE A 107 6.37 17.11 -0.79
N ASN A 108 6.98 18.30 -0.80
CA ASN A 108 8.43 18.45 -0.87
C ASN A 108 9.11 17.86 0.36
N ILE A 109 8.55 18.05 1.56
CA ILE A 109 9.06 17.41 2.77
C ILE A 109 8.99 15.88 2.66
N ALA A 110 7.83 15.34 2.26
CA ALA A 110 7.63 13.90 2.09
C ALA A 110 8.62 13.31 1.09
N LYS A 111 8.78 13.97 -0.07
CA LYS A 111 9.71 13.59 -1.12
C LYS A 111 11.15 13.55 -0.61
N THR A 112 11.61 14.60 0.07
CA THR A 112 12.97 14.69 0.63
C THR A 112 13.24 13.54 1.60
N LEU A 113 12.30 13.25 2.50
CA LEU A 113 12.43 12.13 3.45
C LEU A 113 12.42 10.76 2.77
N ILE A 114 11.53 10.54 1.79
CA ILE A 114 11.45 9.27 1.05
C ILE A 114 12.75 8.98 0.30
N LEU A 115 13.32 10.00 -0.35
CA LEU A 115 14.54 9.86 -1.15
C LEU A 115 15.80 9.63 -0.29
N ASN A 116 15.84 10.18 0.92
CA ASN A 116 16.98 10.00 1.84
C ASN A 116 16.90 8.71 2.67
N GLU A 117 15.70 8.17 2.90
CA GLU A 117 15.47 6.92 3.66
C GLU A 117 14.69 5.87 2.85
N PRO A 118 15.12 5.49 1.63
CA PRO A 118 14.33 4.66 0.72
C PRO A 118 14.11 3.24 1.26
N LYS A 119 15.10 2.69 1.98
CA LYS A 119 15.03 1.35 2.57
C LYS A 119 13.94 1.27 3.63
N ALA A 120 13.87 2.25 4.52
CA ALA A 120 12.86 2.29 5.59
C ALA A 120 11.46 2.45 5.00
N ASN A 121 11.31 3.36 4.03
CA ASN A 121 10.04 3.59 3.33
C ASN A 121 9.57 2.35 2.57
N LEU A 122 10.45 1.74 1.77
CA LEU A 122 10.13 0.51 1.03
C LEU A 122 9.73 -0.63 1.96
N THR A 123 10.43 -0.79 3.10
CA THR A 123 10.10 -1.82 4.08
C THR A 123 8.68 -1.62 4.62
N LEU A 124 8.30 -0.39 4.96
CA LEU A 124 6.95 -0.10 5.45
C LEU A 124 5.89 -0.28 4.35
N TYR A 125 6.18 0.12 3.11
CA TYR A 125 5.30 -0.12 1.97
C TYR A 125 5.05 -1.61 1.71
N VAL A 126 6.09 -2.45 1.80
CA VAL A 126 5.93 -3.90 1.66
C VAL A 126 5.00 -4.45 2.74
N TRP A 127 5.12 -3.98 3.99
CA TRP A 127 4.21 -4.39 5.05
C TRP A 127 2.78 -3.88 4.85
N LYS A 128 2.60 -2.64 4.39
CA LYS A 128 1.29 -2.09 4.00
C LYS A 128 0.63 -2.99 2.96
N ILE A 129 1.35 -3.27 1.86
CA ILE A 129 0.86 -4.13 0.77
C ILE A 129 0.52 -5.53 1.29
N THR A 130 1.42 -6.14 2.05
CA THR A 130 1.25 -7.49 2.59
C THR A 130 0.02 -7.59 3.50
N SER A 131 -0.24 -6.56 4.30
CA SER A 131 -1.39 -6.54 5.21
C SER A 131 -2.74 -6.58 4.50
N TYR A 132 -2.83 -6.11 3.24
CA TYR A 132 -4.06 -6.19 2.45
C TYR A 132 -4.47 -7.62 2.10
N PHE A 133 -3.52 -8.54 2.04
CA PHE A 133 -3.74 -9.95 1.75
C PHE A 133 -4.07 -10.77 3.01
N ALA A 134 -4.35 -10.11 4.14
CA ALA A 134 -4.58 -10.64 5.49
C ALA A 134 -3.38 -11.38 6.12
N THR A 135 -2.62 -12.15 5.34
CA THR A 135 -1.42 -12.85 5.80
C THR A 135 -0.28 -12.74 4.78
N PRO A 136 0.98 -12.76 5.25
CA PRO A 136 2.15 -12.82 4.36
C PRO A 136 2.11 -14.03 3.41
N TRP A 137 1.59 -15.17 3.85
CA TRP A 137 1.53 -16.39 3.05
C TRP A 137 0.67 -16.23 1.80
N ILE A 138 -0.50 -15.58 1.93
CA ILE A 138 -1.38 -15.32 0.79
C ILE A 138 -0.70 -14.34 -0.17
N PHE A 139 -0.03 -13.30 0.35
CA PHE A 139 0.73 -12.38 -0.48
C PHE A 139 1.85 -13.08 -1.26
N PHE A 140 2.61 -13.98 -0.62
CA PHE A 140 3.65 -14.75 -1.30
C PHE A 140 3.10 -15.70 -2.36
N ALA A 141 1.99 -16.40 -2.07
CA ALA A 141 1.32 -17.26 -3.06
C ALA A 141 0.85 -16.44 -4.27
N PHE A 142 0.29 -15.26 -4.04
CA PHE A 142 -0.08 -14.31 -5.07
C PHE A 142 1.13 -13.87 -5.91
N LEU A 143 2.23 -13.51 -5.25
CA LEU A 143 3.46 -13.07 -5.92
C LEU A 143 4.09 -14.18 -6.76
N ILE A 144 4.17 -15.40 -6.24
CA ILE A 144 4.67 -16.58 -6.98
C ILE A 144 3.82 -16.82 -8.22
N THR A 145 2.50 -16.72 -8.09
CA THR A 145 1.57 -16.90 -9.22
C THR A 145 1.78 -15.81 -10.28
N LEU A 146 1.91 -14.55 -9.86
CA LEU A 146 2.19 -13.43 -10.77
C LEU A 146 3.52 -13.62 -11.50
N ILE A 147 4.56 -14.02 -10.77
CA ILE A 147 5.88 -14.31 -11.33
C ILE A 147 5.79 -15.46 -12.36
N ALA A 148 5.06 -16.53 -12.06
CA ALA A 148 4.86 -17.64 -13.00
C ALA A 148 4.13 -17.20 -14.27
N ILE A 149 3.12 -16.33 -14.16
CA ILE A 149 2.44 -15.72 -15.32
C ILE A 149 3.43 -14.91 -16.16
N VAL A 150 4.24 -14.05 -15.54
CA VAL A 150 5.23 -13.23 -16.23
C VAL A 150 6.27 -14.11 -16.92
N PHE A 151 6.81 -15.12 -16.24
CA PHE A 151 7.75 -16.07 -16.85
C PHE A 151 7.15 -16.79 -18.05
N ARG A 152 5.88 -17.19 -17.97
CA ARG A 152 5.19 -17.83 -19.09
C ARG A 152 5.14 -16.90 -20.32
N VAL A 153 4.74 -15.65 -20.12
CA VAL A 153 4.68 -14.63 -21.18
C VAL A 153 6.06 -14.36 -21.80
N LEU A 154 7.12 -14.34 -20.98
CA LEU A 154 8.47 -14.03 -21.45
C LEU A 154 9.12 -15.17 -22.23
N ILE A 155 8.87 -16.43 -21.83
CA ILE A 155 9.46 -17.62 -22.45
C ILE A 155 8.68 -18.02 -23.71
N ASP A 156 7.36 -18.00 -23.64
CA ASP A 156 6.46 -18.45 -24.72
C ASP A 156 5.95 -17.22 -25.50
N ARG A 157 6.75 -16.75 -26.45
CA ARG A 157 6.42 -15.53 -27.23
C ARG A 157 5.17 -15.67 -28.10
N ASP A 158 4.80 -16.89 -28.45
CA ASP A 158 3.61 -17.20 -29.25
C ASP A 158 2.42 -17.60 -28.37
N TRP A 159 2.50 -17.33 -27.07
CA TRP A 159 1.43 -17.67 -26.14
C TRP A 159 0.14 -16.92 -26.49
N GLN A 160 -0.91 -17.68 -26.80
CA GLN A 160 -2.25 -17.16 -27.03
C GLN A 160 -3.12 -17.45 -25.80
N PRO A 161 -3.21 -16.51 -24.84
CA PRO A 161 -3.99 -16.73 -23.63
C PRO A 161 -5.48 -16.84 -23.98
N SER A 162 -6.13 -17.85 -23.41
CA SER A 162 -7.59 -17.94 -23.43
C SER A 162 -8.24 -16.75 -22.69
N MET A 163 -9.51 -16.48 -22.95
CA MET A 163 -10.25 -15.42 -22.23
C MET A 163 -10.24 -15.60 -20.71
N LYS A 164 -10.26 -16.86 -20.22
CA LYS A 164 -10.11 -17.16 -18.79
C LYS A 164 -8.74 -16.72 -18.26
N GLN A 165 -7.66 -17.01 -18.99
CA GLN A 165 -6.31 -16.62 -18.60
C GLN A 165 -6.15 -15.10 -18.62
N LEU A 166 -6.67 -14.42 -19.64
CA LEU A 166 -6.69 -12.95 -19.70
C LEU A 166 -7.42 -12.35 -18.49
N PHE A 167 -8.57 -12.90 -18.11
CA PHE A 167 -9.31 -12.48 -16.92
C PHE A 167 -8.48 -12.65 -15.63
N ILE A 168 -7.77 -13.78 -15.48
CA ILE A 168 -6.89 -14.02 -14.32
C ILE A 168 -5.78 -12.96 -14.29
N ILE A 169 -5.07 -12.75 -15.39
CA ILE A 169 -3.97 -11.77 -15.48
C ILE A 169 -4.47 -10.36 -15.14
N ALA A 170 -5.57 -9.94 -15.77
CA ALA A 170 -6.15 -8.62 -15.55
C ALA A 170 -6.57 -8.44 -14.08
N SER A 171 -7.18 -9.46 -13.47
CA SER A 171 -7.57 -9.43 -12.06
C SER A 171 -6.34 -9.31 -11.14
N PHE A 172 -5.28 -10.08 -11.38
CA PHE A 172 -4.05 -9.99 -10.61
C PHE A 172 -3.40 -8.61 -10.72
N LEU A 173 -3.29 -8.06 -11.94
CA LEU A 173 -2.74 -6.72 -12.15
C LEU A 173 -3.58 -5.66 -11.46
N PHE A 174 -4.91 -5.73 -11.56
CA PHE A 174 -5.82 -4.79 -10.90
C PHE A 174 -5.66 -4.83 -9.38
N ILE A 175 -5.64 -6.03 -8.79
CA ILE A 175 -5.45 -6.23 -7.34
C ILE A 175 -4.12 -5.63 -6.89
N LEU A 176 -3.04 -5.91 -7.63
CA LEU A 176 -1.70 -5.40 -7.30
C LEU A 176 -1.62 -3.89 -7.40
N VAL A 177 -2.09 -3.30 -8.51
CA VAL A 177 -2.07 -1.85 -8.73
C VAL A 177 -2.91 -1.13 -7.67
N ASN A 178 -4.11 -1.65 -7.36
CA ASN A 178 -4.93 -1.09 -6.30
C ASN A 178 -4.23 -1.17 -4.94
N ALA A 179 -3.61 -2.30 -4.61
CA ALA A 179 -2.84 -2.45 -3.37
C ALA A 179 -1.67 -1.46 -3.28
N ILE A 180 -0.94 -1.24 -4.38
CA ILE A 180 0.17 -0.27 -4.44
C ILE A 180 -0.35 1.15 -4.27
N ILE A 181 -1.39 1.55 -5.00
CA ILE A 181 -1.96 2.91 -4.93
C ILE A 181 -2.43 3.19 -3.50
N VAL A 182 -3.19 2.28 -2.89
CA VAL A 182 -3.67 2.48 -1.52
C VAL A 182 -2.51 2.48 -0.53
N ALA A 183 -1.50 1.61 -0.71
CA ALA A 183 -0.30 1.62 0.12
C ALA A 183 0.48 2.92 0.06
N ILE A 184 0.42 3.67 -1.05
CA ILE A 184 1.12 4.95 -1.16
C ILE A 184 0.46 6.00 -0.25
N PHE A 185 -0.87 6.13 -0.31
CA PHE A 185 -1.59 7.25 0.29
C PHE A 185 -2.20 6.97 1.67
N GLN A 186 -2.65 5.74 1.95
CA GLN A 186 -3.36 5.45 3.21
C GLN A 186 -2.86 4.17 3.88
N THR A 187 -3.22 4.02 5.15
CA THR A 187 -3.16 2.72 5.85
C THR A 187 -4.34 1.84 5.45
N TYR A 188 -4.35 0.61 5.96
CA TYR A 188 -5.39 -0.35 5.64
C TYR A 188 -6.80 0.19 5.92
N SER A 189 -7.56 0.40 4.84
CA SER A 189 -8.99 0.74 4.91
C SER A 189 -9.78 -0.20 4.00
N PRO A 190 -10.68 -1.04 4.57
CA PRO A 190 -11.46 -2.02 3.81
C PRO A 190 -12.23 -1.42 2.62
N ARG A 191 -12.61 -0.14 2.72
CA ARG A 191 -13.39 0.57 1.68
C ARG A 191 -12.72 0.58 0.31
N TYR A 192 -11.39 0.60 0.26
CA TYR A 192 -10.64 0.62 -1.00
C TYR A 192 -10.42 -0.76 -1.60
N PHE A 193 -10.85 -1.82 -0.90
CA PHE A 193 -10.61 -3.21 -1.30
C PHE A 193 -11.89 -3.97 -1.65
N TYR A 194 -13.08 -3.35 -1.62
CA TYR A 194 -14.31 -4.04 -2.00
C TYR A 194 -14.25 -4.65 -3.41
N TYR A 195 -13.74 -3.92 -4.40
CA TYR A 195 -13.55 -4.43 -5.76
C TYR A 195 -12.50 -5.55 -5.81
N THR A 196 -11.41 -5.40 -5.06
CA THR A 196 -10.35 -6.41 -4.93
C THR A 196 -10.87 -7.70 -4.28
N TYR A 197 -11.72 -7.61 -3.25
CA TYR A 197 -12.35 -8.77 -2.62
C TYR A 197 -13.33 -9.46 -3.56
N PHE A 198 -14.09 -8.70 -4.36
CA PHE A 198 -14.92 -9.27 -5.40
C PHE A 198 -14.10 -10.04 -6.44
N LEU A 199 -12.97 -9.49 -6.88
CA LEU A 199 -12.06 -10.19 -7.81
C LEU A 199 -11.46 -11.46 -7.17
N PHE A 200 -11.03 -11.41 -5.91
CA PHE A 200 -10.59 -12.61 -5.19
C PHE A 200 -11.68 -13.68 -5.13
N PHE A 201 -12.93 -13.28 -4.91
CA PHE A 201 -14.07 -14.19 -4.92
C PHE A 201 -14.25 -14.84 -6.31
N CYS A 202 -14.23 -14.04 -7.38
CA CYS A 202 -14.33 -14.56 -8.76
C CYS A 202 -13.17 -15.52 -9.11
N LEU A 203 -11.94 -15.16 -8.76
CA LEU A 203 -10.75 -16.00 -8.98
C LEU A 203 -10.85 -17.32 -8.20
N SER A 204 -11.29 -17.26 -6.94
CA SER A 204 -11.48 -18.45 -6.11
C SER A 204 -12.56 -19.37 -6.68
N GLY A 205 -13.67 -18.80 -7.16
CA GLY A 205 -14.74 -19.55 -7.82
C GLY A 205 -14.26 -20.23 -9.12
N LEU A 206 -13.46 -19.53 -9.93
CA LEU A 206 -12.87 -20.08 -11.14
C LEU A 206 -11.94 -21.26 -10.82
N LEU A 207 -11.04 -21.09 -9.84
CA LEU A 207 -10.14 -22.15 -9.39
C LEU A 207 -10.90 -23.36 -8.82
N ALA A 208 -11.95 -23.14 -8.04
CA ALA A 208 -12.78 -24.21 -7.50
C ALA A 208 -13.48 -25.01 -8.60
N ASN A 209 -14.00 -24.35 -9.63
CA ASN A 209 -14.62 -25.01 -10.77
C ASN A 209 -13.62 -25.90 -11.52
N GLU A 210 -12.42 -25.39 -11.81
CA GLU A 210 -11.36 -26.16 -12.48
C GLU A 210 -10.94 -27.38 -11.63
N PHE A 211 -10.81 -27.21 -10.32
CA PHE A 211 -10.46 -28.31 -9.41
C PHE A 211 -11.53 -29.41 -9.37
N LEU A 212 -12.81 -29.04 -9.36
CA LEU A 212 -13.92 -29.98 -9.41
C LEU A 212 -13.99 -30.73 -10.75
N GLN A 213 -13.80 -30.03 -11.86
CA GLN A 213 -13.78 -30.62 -13.20
C GLN A 213 -12.61 -31.61 -13.35
N TYR A 214 -11.42 -31.22 -12.93
CA TYR A 214 -10.24 -32.10 -12.94
C TYR A 214 -10.46 -33.38 -12.11
N ARG A 215 -11.04 -33.25 -10.91
CA ARG A 215 -11.37 -34.40 -10.07
C ARG A 215 -12.39 -35.34 -10.72
N SER A 216 -13.38 -34.79 -11.42
CA SER A 216 -14.37 -35.59 -12.15
C SER A 216 -13.74 -36.36 -13.31
N ALA A 217 -12.80 -35.75 -14.03
CA ALA A 217 -12.06 -36.39 -15.12
C ALA A 217 -11.18 -37.56 -14.63
N ILE A 218 -10.42 -37.37 -13.55
CA ILE A 218 -9.62 -38.46 -12.95
C ILE A 218 -10.52 -39.64 -12.52
N LYS A 219 -11.68 -39.34 -11.93
CA LYS A 219 -12.61 -40.39 -11.47
C LYS A 219 -13.18 -41.20 -12.64
N LEU A 220 -13.44 -40.56 -13.78
CA LEU A 220 -13.85 -41.21 -15.02
C LEU A 220 -12.74 -42.07 -15.63
N GLU A 221 -11.50 -41.60 -15.62
CA GLU A 221 -10.36 -42.37 -16.13
C GLU A 221 -10.10 -43.65 -15.31
N ALA A 222 -10.27 -43.59 -13.98
CA ALA A 222 -10.07 -44.69 -13.05
C ALA A 222 -11.19 -45.76 -13.03
N MET A 223 -12.28 -45.60 -13.80
CA MET A 223 -13.34 -46.61 -13.90
C MET A 223 -12.95 -47.75 -14.89
N PRO A 224 -13.30 -49.01 -14.58
CA PRO A 224 -13.07 -50.13 -15.50
C PRO A 224 -13.84 -49.92 -16.82
N GLU A 225 -13.27 -50.36 -17.95
CA GLU A 225 -13.82 -50.13 -19.30
C GLU A 225 -15.27 -50.61 -19.48
N SER A 226 -15.69 -51.63 -18.72
CA SER A 226 -17.06 -52.15 -18.72
C SER A 226 -18.13 -51.16 -18.21
N VAL A 227 -17.73 -50.02 -17.64
CA VAL A 227 -18.62 -48.99 -17.07
C VAL A 227 -18.56 -47.68 -17.87
N LYS A 228 -17.69 -47.58 -18.89
CA LYS A 228 -17.48 -46.35 -19.69
C LYS A 228 -18.43 -46.20 -20.88
N SER A 229 -19.37 -47.14 -21.10
CA SER A 229 -20.33 -47.16 -22.22
C SER A 229 -21.65 -46.49 -21.91
#